data_AF-A0AAD4RXF1-F1
#
_entry.id   AF-A0AAD4RXF1-F1
#
_cell.length_a   1.000
_cell.length_b   1.000
_cell.length_c   1.000
_cell.angle_alpha   90.00
_cell.angle_beta   90.00
_cell.angle_gamma   90.00
#
_symmetry.space_group_name_H-M   'P 1'
#
loop_
_entity.id
_entity.type
_entity.pdbx_description
1 polymer ?
#
loop_
_entity_poly.entity_id
_entity_poly.type
_entity_poly.pdbx_seq_one_letter_code
_entity_poly.pdbx_strand_id
1 'polypeptide(L)'
;MSSKEKETKSSYKMFKIFKRNFRLNEAEPPLDVKEAFLKYSEGNNLMTSDQLLNFLINFQGESDAKIEDADKIISNILQTRHHIAQFTRSNTLTLDDFHHYLFDGELNFPINPQVCHDMTAPLSHYFIYTGHNSYLTGNQLNSESSCVPIINALKKGVRVIELDIWPNSAGDNIKVYHGRTLTSPVKFIDCLKSIREHAFVASEYPLVVTLEDHLTPELQAKAAEMITQTLKDVLFTSLECLEEFPSPEELKGKILLSTKPPKEYLYSKGFDEEKKDSCENEAPCEEVVEDKNDIDAEDSDQCEDSSGESEDTDNSEDKSCPLGVQKYKSLIAIHAKKHKGGLTKSLKLDPGKVERLSLSEQQLEKGAENHGTELVRFTQRNLLRIYPKGTRFNSSNYNPLIGWMHGAQMVAFNMQGYGKQLWIMQGLFRSNGGCGYVKKPDLLMRTDEGNKVFNPKEKLPVKTCLKVRVYMGDGWHLDFKPTHFDTYSPPDFYVKVHIVGVPADAKRSKTKFLEDTWTPVWNQEFLFPLRVPDLAILRLEVRDYDKGEKDDFAGQSCLPVRELKPGIRTVPLYDRDGKKFNSTKLLMRFEFV
;
A
#
# COMPACT_ATOMS: atom_id res chain seq x y z
N MET A 1 -18.48 47.89 -5.56
CA MET A 1 -19.90 47.49 -5.46
C MET A 1 -19.96 46.24 -4.63
N SER A 2 -20.63 46.31 -3.48
CA SER A 2 -20.76 45.22 -2.50
C SER A 2 -21.35 43.97 -3.16
N SER A 3 -20.57 42.89 -3.23
CA SER A 3 -21.06 41.57 -3.57
C SER A 3 -21.95 41.10 -2.42
N LYS A 4 -23.26 41.01 -2.67
CA LYS A 4 -24.17 40.32 -1.76
C LYS A 4 -23.72 38.87 -1.66
N GLU A 5 -23.11 38.50 -0.53
CA GLU A 5 -22.94 37.11 -0.13
C GLU A 5 -24.29 36.40 -0.26
N LYS A 6 -24.35 35.35 -1.07
CA LYS A 6 -25.53 34.49 -1.14
C LYS A 6 -25.56 33.67 0.16
N GLU A 7 -26.16 34.23 1.20
CA GLU A 7 -26.43 33.52 2.44
C GLU A 7 -27.31 32.29 2.15
N THR A 8 -26.74 31.10 2.31
CA THR A 8 -27.49 29.85 2.16
C THR A 8 -27.91 29.36 3.55
N LYS A 9 -29.21 29.25 3.82
CA LYS A 9 -29.73 28.79 5.13
C LYS A 9 -30.05 27.31 5.05
N SER A 10 -29.45 26.48 5.90
CA SER A 10 -29.85 25.08 6.11
C SER A 10 -30.90 25.01 7.22
N SER A 11 -32.03 24.37 6.95
CA SER A 11 -33.15 24.24 7.89
C SER A 11 -33.35 22.78 8.29
N TYR A 12 -33.32 22.51 9.59
CA TYR A 12 -33.47 21.18 10.19
C TYR A 12 -34.82 21.07 10.90
N LYS A 13 -35.55 19.99 10.68
CA LYS A 13 -36.87 19.77 11.29
C LYS A 13 -36.75 18.92 12.56
N MET A 14 -36.96 19.55 13.71
CA MET A 14 -37.12 18.89 15.01
C MET A 14 -38.60 18.54 15.25
N PHE A 15 -38.86 17.31 15.67
CA PHE A 15 -40.19 16.83 16.07
C PHE A 15 -41.31 17.15 15.07
N LYS A 16 -41.02 17.10 13.75
CA LYS A 16 -41.95 17.37 12.62
C LYS A 16 -42.54 18.78 12.53
N ILE A 17 -42.41 19.64 13.54
CA ILE A 17 -43.11 20.93 13.63
C ILE A 17 -42.15 22.11 13.85
N PHE A 18 -41.00 21.89 14.50
CA PHE A 18 -40.03 22.94 14.80
C PHE A 18 -38.91 22.98 13.76
N LYS A 19 -38.57 24.17 13.26
CA LYS A 19 -37.44 24.38 12.34
C LYS A 19 -36.29 25.07 13.05
N ARG A 20 -35.12 24.44 13.12
CA ARG A 20 -33.85 25.09 13.49
C ARG A 20 -33.16 25.53 12.20
N ASN A 21 -32.73 26.78 12.13
CA ASN A 21 -32.05 27.31 10.96
C ASN A 21 -30.59 27.62 11.33
N PHE A 22 -29.67 27.12 10.51
CA PHE A 22 -28.25 27.36 10.63
C PHE A 22 -27.76 28.09 9.37
N ARG A 23 -26.72 28.90 9.53
CA ARG A 23 -26.10 29.62 8.43
C ARG A 23 -24.99 28.77 7.84
N LEU A 24 -25.06 28.47 6.55
CA LEU A 24 -23.90 28.00 5.80
C LEU A 24 -23.13 29.26 5.38
N ASN A 25 -22.12 29.62 6.16
CA ASN A 25 -21.18 30.66 5.78
C ASN A 25 -20.04 30.01 5.00
N GLU A 26 -19.67 30.58 3.85
CA GLU A 26 -18.37 30.31 3.27
C GLU A 26 -17.32 30.75 4.29
N ALA A 27 -16.43 29.83 4.67
CA ALA A 27 -15.43 30.13 5.68
C ALA A 27 -14.42 31.13 5.10
N GLU A 28 -14.24 32.25 5.80
CA GLU A 28 -13.21 33.22 5.42
C GLU A 28 -11.82 32.59 5.40
N PRO A 29 -10.90 33.08 4.56
CA PRO A 29 -9.52 32.61 4.56
C PRO A 29 -8.90 32.70 5.98
N PRO A 30 -8.21 31.64 6.45
CA PRO A 30 -7.49 31.69 7.73
C PRO A 30 -6.51 32.86 7.82
N LEU A 31 -6.22 33.33 9.04
CA LEU A 31 -5.32 34.49 9.26
C LEU A 31 -3.96 34.31 8.58
N ASP A 32 -3.32 33.15 8.74
CA ASP A 32 -2.06 32.83 8.06
C ASP A 32 -2.15 32.94 6.52
N VAL A 33 -3.30 32.60 5.92
CA VAL A 33 -3.51 32.74 4.46
C VAL A 33 -3.59 34.22 4.10
N LYS A 34 -4.34 35.02 4.87
CA LYS A 34 -4.44 36.48 4.69
C LYS A 34 -3.07 37.14 4.82
N GLU A 35 -2.30 36.76 5.83
CA GLU A 35 -0.94 37.27 6.07
C GLU A 35 0.03 36.86 4.97
N ALA A 36 -0.02 35.60 4.52
CA ALA A 36 0.79 35.15 3.39
C ALA A 36 0.45 35.93 2.11
N PHE A 37 -0.83 36.09 1.80
CA PHE A 37 -1.26 36.88 0.64
C PHE A 37 -0.72 38.31 0.73
N LEU A 38 -0.95 39.01 1.84
CA LEU A 38 -0.49 40.38 2.05
C LEU A 38 1.03 40.52 1.97
N LYS A 39 1.78 39.55 2.53
CA LYS A 39 3.24 39.56 2.48
C LYS A 39 3.74 39.45 1.04
N TYR A 40 3.24 38.48 0.28
CA TYR A 40 3.73 38.19 -1.07
C TYR A 40 3.11 39.09 -2.15
N SER A 41 1.97 39.73 -1.89
CA SER A 41 1.43 40.81 -2.73
C SER A 41 2.02 42.19 -2.40
N GLU A 42 2.96 42.28 -1.47
CA GLU A 42 3.58 43.54 -1.00
C GLU A 42 2.54 44.54 -0.48
N GLY A 43 1.49 44.04 0.19
CA GLY A 43 0.39 44.84 0.74
C GLY A 43 -0.68 45.23 -0.29
N ASN A 44 -0.55 44.80 -1.55
CA ASN A 44 -1.56 45.07 -2.58
C ASN A 44 -2.74 44.10 -2.49
N ASN A 45 -3.89 44.52 -3.04
CA ASN A 45 -5.10 43.71 -3.11
C ASN A 45 -5.08 42.65 -4.23
N LEU A 46 -4.05 42.68 -5.07
CA LEU A 46 -3.86 41.78 -6.21
C LEU A 46 -2.44 41.19 -6.14
N MET A 47 -2.32 39.91 -6.50
CA MET A 47 -1.07 39.18 -6.59
C MET A 47 -0.78 38.85 -8.06
N THR A 48 0.39 39.25 -8.55
CA THR A 48 0.88 38.97 -9.91
C THR A 48 1.53 37.59 -10.01
N SER A 49 1.83 37.13 -11.22
CA SER A 49 2.56 35.87 -11.46
C SER A 49 3.93 35.84 -10.79
N ASP A 50 4.70 36.92 -10.87
CA ASP A 50 6.02 37.02 -10.22
C ASP A 50 5.90 36.91 -8.69
N GLN A 51 4.88 37.55 -8.12
CA GLN A 51 4.60 37.49 -6.69
C GLN A 51 4.11 36.10 -6.25
N LEU A 52 3.28 35.44 -7.07
CA LEU A 52 2.87 34.06 -6.83
C LEU A 52 4.07 33.11 -6.93
N LEU A 53 4.94 33.27 -7.93
CA LEU A 53 6.17 32.50 -8.07
C LEU A 53 7.05 32.64 -6.82
N ASN A 54 7.22 33.88 -6.33
CA ASN A 54 7.93 34.16 -5.09
C ASN A 54 7.31 33.43 -3.89
N PHE A 55 5.97 33.39 -3.79
CA PHE A 55 5.25 32.60 -2.78
C PHE A 55 5.50 31.09 -2.93
N LEU A 56 5.44 30.55 -4.16
CA LEU A 56 5.66 29.14 -4.42
C LEU A 56 7.06 28.69 -3.96
N ILE A 57 8.09 29.47 -4.29
CA ILE A 57 9.47 29.16 -3.93
C ILE A 57 9.69 29.33 -2.42
N ASN A 58 9.35 30.50 -1.87
CA ASN A 58 9.79 30.89 -0.52
C ASN A 58 8.81 30.54 0.61
N PHE A 59 7.57 30.18 0.30
CA PHE A 59 6.58 29.74 1.29
C PHE A 59 6.12 28.30 1.08
N GLN A 60 5.89 27.89 -0.16
CA GLN A 60 5.47 26.52 -0.48
C GLN A 60 6.65 25.55 -0.66
N GLY A 61 7.88 26.05 -0.72
CA GLY A 61 9.08 25.23 -0.89
C GLY A 61 9.18 24.57 -2.27
N GLU A 62 8.54 25.15 -3.29
CA GLU A 62 8.63 24.73 -4.69
C GLU A 62 9.87 25.36 -5.34
N SER A 63 11.06 24.93 -4.93
CA SER A 63 12.32 25.55 -5.36
C SER A 63 12.56 25.54 -6.87
N ASP A 64 11.96 24.58 -7.58
CA ASP A 64 12.08 24.42 -9.04
C ASP A 64 10.95 25.11 -9.83
N ALA A 65 10.02 25.79 -9.13
CA ALA A 65 8.90 26.47 -9.78
C ALA A 65 9.39 27.57 -10.72
N LYS A 66 8.70 27.71 -11.86
CA LYS A 66 8.99 28.74 -12.86
C LYS A 66 7.80 29.67 -13.06
N ILE A 67 8.04 30.79 -13.73
CA ILE A 67 6.99 31.77 -14.01
C ILE A 67 5.84 31.16 -14.80
N GLU A 68 6.12 30.21 -15.69
CA GLU A 68 5.09 29.50 -16.46
C GLU A 68 4.17 28.67 -15.57
N ASP A 69 4.65 28.16 -14.43
CA ASP A 69 3.83 27.40 -13.48
C ASP A 69 2.89 28.34 -12.72
N ALA A 70 3.38 29.50 -12.28
CA ALA A 70 2.56 30.55 -11.69
C ALA A 70 1.49 31.04 -12.67
N ASP A 71 1.86 31.33 -13.92
CA ASP A 71 0.93 31.76 -14.97
C ASP A 71 -0.16 30.71 -15.24
N LYS A 72 0.19 29.42 -15.28
CA LYS A 72 -0.78 28.32 -15.44
C LYS A 72 -1.75 28.25 -14.27
N ILE A 73 -1.27 28.40 -13.04
CA ILE A 73 -2.11 28.41 -11.84
C ILE A 73 -3.11 29.57 -11.95
N ILE A 74 -2.64 30.79 -12.18
CA ILE A 74 -3.52 31.97 -12.27
C ILE A 74 -4.54 31.79 -13.39
N SER A 75 -4.09 31.38 -14.57
CA SER A 75 -4.97 31.14 -15.72
C SER A 75 -6.05 30.11 -15.43
N ASN A 76 -5.70 28.99 -14.79
CA ASN A 76 -6.65 27.94 -14.43
C ASN A 76 -7.73 28.47 -13.46
N ILE A 77 -7.32 29.18 -12.41
CA ILE A 77 -8.23 29.74 -11.41
C ILE A 77 -9.18 30.78 -12.04
N LEU A 78 -8.66 31.65 -12.90
CA LEU A 78 -9.47 32.63 -13.61
C LEU A 78 -10.47 31.97 -14.57
N GLN A 79 -10.07 30.90 -15.26
CA GLN A 79 -10.95 30.15 -16.16
C GLN A 79 -12.07 29.42 -15.42
N THR A 80 -11.77 28.79 -14.29
CA THR A 80 -12.75 28.02 -13.49
C THR A 80 -13.70 28.90 -12.71
N ARG A 81 -13.24 30.04 -12.18
CA ARG A 81 -14.08 30.92 -11.34
C ARG A 81 -14.74 32.07 -12.10
N HIS A 82 -14.09 32.58 -13.16
CA HIS A 82 -14.47 33.84 -13.80
C HIS A 82 -14.62 33.71 -15.32
N HIS A 83 -15.48 32.79 -15.77
CA HIS A 83 -15.74 32.49 -17.19
C HIS A 83 -15.93 33.70 -18.12
N ILE A 84 -16.44 34.83 -17.60
CA ILE A 84 -16.69 36.06 -18.39
C ILE A 84 -15.52 37.06 -18.29
N ALA A 85 -14.76 37.06 -17.19
CA ALA A 85 -13.71 38.05 -16.94
C ALA A 85 -12.31 37.64 -17.44
N GLN A 86 -12.17 36.43 -18.01
CA GLN A 86 -10.92 35.97 -18.66
C GLN A 86 -10.44 36.89 -19.79
N PHE A 87 -11.35 37.69 -20.38
CA PHE A 87 -11.04 38.63 -21.47
C PHE A 87 -10.84 40.08 -21.00
N THR A 88 -11.02 40.37 -19.70
CA THR A 88 -11.02 41.75 -19.18
C THR A 88 -10.16 41.96 -17.93
N ARG A 89 -9.78 40.89 -17.22
CA ARG A 89 -8.90 40.97 -16.03
C ARG A 89 -7.42 40.83 -16.40
N SER A 90 -6.58 41.56 -15.67
CA SER A 90 -5.14 41.31 -15.59
C SER A 90 -4.87 39.90 -15.06
N ASN A 91 -3.74 39.29 -15.47
CA ASN A 91 -3.27 37.98 -15.01
C ASN A 91 -2.82 38.04 -13.53
N THR A 92 -3.78 38.20 -12.64
CA THR A 92 -3.58 38.50 -11.21
C THR A 92 -4.64 37.84 -10.35
N LEU A 93 -4.29 37.43 -9.13
CA LEU A 93 -5.19 36.83 -8.14
C LEU A 93 -5.63 37.85 -7.08
N THR A 94 -6.92 37.84 -6.74
CA THR A 94 -7.39 38.43 -5.47
C THR A 94 -7.11 37.49 -4.29
N LEU A 95 -7.31 37.95 -3.05
CA LEU A 95 -7.21 37.08 -1.86
C LEU A 95 -8.16 35.87 -1.95
N ASP A 96 -9.36 36.06 -2.48
CA ASP A 96 -10.33 34.99 -2.67
C ASP A 96 -9.86 33.99 -3.73
N ASP A 97 -9.33 34.47 -4.86
CA ASP A 97 -8.76 33.60 -5.89
C ASP A 97 -7.56 32.80 -5.36
N PHE A 98 -6.69 33.45 -4.57
CA PHE A 98 -5.55 32.81 -3.92
C PHE A 98 -5.99 31.74 -2.90
N HIS A 99 -6.99 32.04 -2.07
CA HIS A 99 -7.55 31.07 -1.13
C HIS A 99 -8.14 29.86 -1.86
N HIS A 100 -8.82 30.08 -2.98
CA HIS A 100 -9.35 28.99 -3.80
C HIS A 100 -8.26 28.14 -4.44
N TYR A 101 -7.19 28.76 -4.95
CA TYR A 101 -5.99 28.03 -5.38
C TYR A 101 -5.44 27.15 -4.27
N LEU A 102 -5.30 27.68 -3.06
CA LEU A 102 -4.78 26.89 -1.94
C LEU A 102 -5.68 25.69 -1.63
N PHE A 103 -6.99 25.80 -1.88
CA PHE A 103 -7.99 24.75 -1.74
C PHE A 103 -8.13 23.81 -2.95
N ASP A 104 -7.41 24.05 -4.04
CA ASP A 104 -7.49 23.21 -5.24
C ASP A 104 -6.74 21.89 -5.01
N GLY A 105 -7.47 20.77 -5.16
CA GLY A 105 -6.96 19.44 -4.85
C GLY A 105 -6.00 18.86 -5.88
N GLU A 106 -5.89 19.47 -7.06
CA GLU A 106 -4.99 19.04 -8.13
C GLU A 106 -3.78 19.99 -8.23
N LEU A 107 -3.99 21.31 -8.09
CA LEU A 107 -2.93 22.31 -8.16
C LEU A 107 -2.11 22.44 -6.88
N ASN A 108 -2.70 22.17 -5.71
CA ASN A 108 -2.04 22.35 -4.41
C ASN A 108 -2.04 21.08 -3.54
N PHE A 109 -1.83 19.94 -4.21
CA PHE A 109 -1.74 18.63 -3.58
C PHE A 109 -0.51 18.50 -2.64
N PRO A 110 -0.57 17.71 -1.55
CA PRO A 110 0.42 17.77 -0.48
C PRO A 110 1.65 16.88 -0.74
N ILE A 111 1.66 16.09 -1.82
CA ILE A 111 2.75 15.18 -2.19
C ILE A 111 3.04 15.28 -3.69
N ASN A 112 4.24 14.85 -4.12
CA ASN A 112 4.62 14.86 -5.53
C ASN A 112 3.86 13.77 -6.32
N PRO A 113 3.11 14.12 -7.39
CA PRO A 113 2.42 13.12 -8.22
C PRO A 113 3.35 12.36 -9.17
N GLN A 114 4.60 12.79 -9.33
CA GLN A 114 5.57 12.16 -10.22
C GLN A 114 6.57 11.28 -9.45
N VAL A 115 7.19 10.34 -10.18
CA VAL A 115 8.28 9.51 -9.67
C VAL A 115 9.48 10.42 -9.37
N CYS A 116 9.98 10.36 -8.15
CA CYS A 116 11.03 11.23 -7.62
C CYS A 116 12.21 10.45 -7.03
N HIS A 117 12.04 9.16 -6.74
CA HIS A 117 13.11 8.32 -6.24
C HIS A 117 14.07 7.90 -7.36
N ASP A 118 15.30 7.60 -6.98
CA ASP A 118 16.20 6.82 -7.83
C ASP A 118 15.62 5.43 -8.04
N MET A 119 15.40 5.06 -9.31
CA MET A 119 14.81 3.78 -9.74
C MET A 119 15.83 2.81 -10.34
N THR A 120 17.13 3.14 -10.25
CA THR A 120 18.24 2.38 -10.84
C THR A 120 18.94 1.43 -9.86
N ALA A 121 18.52 1.39 -8.59
CA ALA A 121 19.05 0.44 -7.63
C ALA A 121 18.39 -0.95 -7.80
N PRO A 122 18.97 -2.02 -7.25
CA PRO A 122 18.39 -3.38 -7.29
C PRO A 122 16.97 -3.46 -6.73
N LEU A 123 16.10 -4.35 -7.23
CA LEU A 123 14.74 -4.55 -6.70
C LEU A 123 14.69 -4.78 -5.17
N SER A 124 15.71 -5.40 -4.58
CA SER A 124 15.81 -5.62 -3.14
C SER A 124 15.83 -4.30 -2.33
N HIS A 125 16.13 -3.16 -2.96
CA HIS A 125 16.21 -1.84 -2.34
C HIS A 125 14.87 -1.08 -2.32
N TYR A 126 13.77 -1.69 -2.77
CA TYR A 126 12.45 -1.06 -2.80
C TYR A 126 11.44 -1.88 -2.00
N PHE A 127 10.59 -1.19 -1.24
CA PHE A 127 9.29 -1.74 -0.87
C PHE A 127 8.42 -1.82 -2.13
N ILE A 128 7.70 -2.92 -2.29
CA ILE A 128 6.93 -3.25 -3.48
C ILE A 128 5.46 -3.45 -3.09
N TYR A 129 4.57 -2.74 -3.77
CA TYR A 129 3.14 -2.78 -3.46
C TYR A 129 2.58 -4.18 -3.76
N THR A 130 2.27 -4.96 -2.72
CA THR A 130 2.04 -6.40 -2.83
C THR A 130 0.61 -6.80 -2.43
N GLY A 131 -0.09 -7.50 -3.33
CA GLY A 131 -1.37 -8.14 -3.06
C GLY A 131 -1.21 -9.58 -2.56
N HIS A 132 -2.14 -10.02 -1.71
CA HIS A 132 -2.29 -11.41 -1.26
C HIS A 132 -3.58 -11.99 -1.83
N ASN A 133 -3.55 -13.24 -2.31
CA ASN A 133 -4.67 -13.95 -2.93
C ASN A 133 -5.50 -13.03 -3.85
N SER A 134 -4.80 -12.44 -4.83
CA SER A 134 -5.26 -11.27 -5.58
C SER A 134 -6.49 -11.52 -6.47
N TYR A 135 -6.91 -12.77 -6.58
CA TYR A 135 -8.09 -13.23 -7.30
C TYR A 135 -9.36 -13.24 -6.45
N LEU A 136 -9.27 -13.17 -5.12
CA LEU A 136 -10.43 -13.25 -4.23
C LEU A 136 -11.25 -11.95 -4.20
N THR A 137 -12.56 -12.10 -4.32
CA THR A 137 -13.53 -10.97 -4.26
C THR A 137 -13.93 -10.61 -2.83
N GLY A 138 -13.70 -11.50 -1.86
CA GLY A 138 -14.08 -11.30 -0.46
C GLY A 138 -13.26 -12.15 0.51
N ASN A 139 -13.94 -12.92 1.35
CA ASN A 139 -13.33 -13.74 2.40
C ASN A 139 -12.55 -14.96 1.85
N GLN A 140 -11.72 -15.57 2.68
CA GLN A 140 -10.83 -16.67 2.29
C GLN A 140 -11.54 -18.03 2.15
N LEU A 141 -12.79 -18.18 2.61
CA LEU A 141 -13.42 -19.50 2.76
C LEU A 141 -14.44 -19.83 1.67
N ASN A 142 -15.25 -18.86 1.26
CA ASN A 142 -16.38 -19.10 0.36
C ASN A 142 -16.68 -17.95 -0.62
N SER A 143 -15.81 -16.94 -0.72
CA SER A 143 -15.96 -15.90 -1.72
C SER A 143 -15.61 -16.39 -3.12
N GLU A 144 -16.01 -15.62 -4.14
CA GLU A 144 -15.69 -15.95 -5.52
C GLU A 144 -14.27 -15.53 -5.89
N SER A 145 -13.64 -16.32 -6.77
CA SER A 145 -12.42 -15.88 -7.46
C SER A 145 -12.79 -15.25 -8.80
N SER A 146 -12.18 -14.11 -9.13
CA SER A 146 -12.38 -13.46 -10.42
C SER A 146 -11.18 -12.61 -10.84
N CYS A 147 -11.21 -12.11 -12.07
CA CYS A 147 -10.19 -11.19 -12.56
C CYS A 147 -10.39 -9.76 -12.04
N VAL A 148 -11.57 -9.41 -11.53
CA VAL A 148 -11.89 -8.02 -11.13
C VAL A 148 -10.99 -7.50 -10.01
N PRO A 149 -10.73 -8.24 -8.90
CA PRO A 149 -9.81 -7.80 -7.86
C PRO A 149 -8.38 -7.62 -8.37
N ILE A 150 -7.91 -8.45 -9.31
CA ILE A 150 -6.61 -8.31 -9.97
C ILE A 150 -6.55 -6.98 -10.74
N ILE A 151 -7.55 -6.71 -11.57
CA ILE A 151 -7.64 -5.48 -12.38
C ILE A 151 -7.67 -4.25 -11.45
N ASN A 152 -8.46 -4.30 -10.39
CA ASN A 152 -8.57 -3.21 -9.43
C ASN A 152 -7.25 -2.98 -8.66
N ALA A 153 -6.54 -4.05 -8.29
CA ALA A 153 -5.22 -3.97 -7.67
C ALA A 153 -4.21 -3.29 -8.61
N LEU A 154 -4.15 -3.71 -9.88
CA LEU A 154 -3.25 -3.13 -10.88
C LEU A 154 -3.54 -1.65 -11.14
N LYS A 155 -4.82 -1.26 -11.26
CA LYS A 155 -5.24 0.14 -11.41
C LYS A 155 -4.91 1.01 -10.18
N LYS A 156 -4.77 0.40 -9.00
CA LYS A 156 -4.32 1.07 -7.77
C LYS A 156 -2.79 1.13 -7.63
N GLY A 157 -2.03 0.60 -8.60
CA GLY A 157 -0.56 0.60 -8.59
C GLY A 157 0.08 -0.60 -7.90
N VAL A 158 -0.68 -1.66 -7.56
CA VAL A 158 -0.09 -2.91 -7.00
C VAL A 158 0.86 -3.53 -8.02
N ARG A 159 2.05 -3.94 -7.56
CA ARG A 159 3.18 -4.46 -8.37
C ARG A 159 3.53 -5.92 -8.09
N VAL A 160 2.87 -6.56 -7.13
CA VAL A 160 2.94 -8.02 -6.95
C VAL A 160 1.53 -8.60 -6.89
N ILE A 161 1.24 -9.54 -7.79
CA ILE A 161 -0.05 -10.24 -7.90
C ILE A 161 0.17 -11.72 -7.60
N GLU A 162 -0.66 -12.26 -6.70
CA GLU A 162 -0.61 -13.68 -6.34
C GLU A 162 -1.72 -14.47 -7.03
N LEU A 163 -1.34 -15.64 -7.56
CA LEU A 163 -2.24 -16.62 -8.15
C LEU A 163 -1.95 -18.02 -7.61
N ASP A 164 -2.96 -18.65 -7.02
CA ASP A 164 -2.89 -20.04 -6.58
C ASP A 164 -3.39 -20.93 -7.72
N ILE A 165 -2.48 -21.67 -8.34
CA ILE A 165 -2.79 -22.43 -9.55
C ILE A 165 -3.01 -23.91 -9.21
N TRP A 166 -4.17 -24.42 -9.61
CA TRP A 166 -4.63 -25.77 -9.30
C TRP A 166 -5.15 -26.47 -10.56
N PRO A 167 -5.07 -27.82 -10.62
CA PRO A 167 -5.77 -28.59 -11.65
C PRO A 167 -7.28 -28.33 -11.62
N ASN A 168 -7.92 -28.33 -12.79
CA ASN A 168 -9.37 -28.39 -12.87
C ASN A 168 -9.87 -29.79 -12.50
N SER A 169 -11.20 -29.93 -12.37
CA SER A 169 -11.84 -31.21 -11.99
C SER A 169 -11.56 -32.36 -12.97
N ALA A 170 -11.22 -32.07 -14.22
CA ALA A 170 -10.86 -33.08 -15.23
C ALA A 170 -9.35 -33.40 -15.25
N GLY A 171 -8.52 -32.66 -14.50
CA GLY A 171 -7.06 -32.83 -14.47
C GLY A 171 -6.33 -32.37 -15.74
N ASP A 172 -7.02 -31.78 -16.71
CA ASP A 172 -6.47 -31.44 -18.03
C ASP A 172 -6.25 -29.93 -18.24
N ASN A 173 -6.65 -29.08 -17.29
CA ASN A 173 -6.56 -27.63 -17.40
C ASN A 173 -6.32 -26.95 -16.05
N ILE A 174 -6.07 -25.64 -16.05
CA ILE A 174 -5.63 -24.88 -14.86
C ILE A 174 -6.70 -23.88 -14.43
N LYS A 175 -7.00 -23.87 -13.13
CA LYS A 175 -7.88 -22.93 -12.44
C LYS A 175 -7.09 -22.16 -11.38
N VAL A 176 -7.62 -21.00 -10.99
CA VAL A 176 -7.13 -20.18 -9.89
C VAL A 176 -8.22 -20.07 -8.83
N TYR A 177 -7.91 -20.48 -7.60
CA TYR A 177 -8.78 -20.37 -6.43
C TYR A 177 -7.99 -20.70 -5.16
N HIS A 178 -8.59 -20.43 -3.99
CA HIS A 178 -7.97 -20.80 -2.72
C HIS A 178 -8.24 -22.27 -2.42
N GLY A 179 -7.19 -23.08 -2.52
CA GLY A 179 -7.27 -24.54 -2.37
C GLY A 179 -7.86 -24.98 -1.03
N ARG A 180 -8.50 -26.16 -1.02
CA ARG A 180 -9.12 -26.75 0.19
C ARG A 180 -10.20 -25.86 0.84
N THR A 181 -10.81 -24.95 0.08
CA THR A 181 -11.93 -24.10 0.52
C THR A 181 -13.13 -24.19 -0.42
N LEU A 182 -14.22 -23.47 -0.11
CA LEU A 182 -15.42 -23.36 -0.94
C LEU A 182 -15.38 -22.18 -1.91
N THR A 183 -14.20 -21.56 -2.11
CA THR A 183 -14.07 -20.44 -3.05
C THR A 183 -14.29 -20.92 -4.48
N SER A 184 -15.07 -20.17 -5.26
CA SER A 184 -15.34 -20.53 -6.65
C SER A 184 -14.11 -20.21 -7.53
N PRO A 185 -13.79 -21.03 -8.54
CA PRO A 185 -12.58 -20.84 -9.33
C PRO A 185 -12.75 -19.94 -10.55
N VAL A 186 -11.66 -19.28 -10.96
CA VAL A 186 -11.52 -18.57 -12.24
C VAL A 186 -10.49 -19.28 -13.13
N LYS A 187 -10.58 -19.14 -14.45
CA LYS A 187 -9.63 -19.78 -15.37
C LYS A 187 -8.28 -19.05 -15.32
N PHE A 188 -7.18 -19.79 -15.27
CA PHE A 188 -5.84 -19.20 -15.25
C PHE A 188 -5.55 -18.31 -16.47
N ILE A 189 -6.03 -18.71 -17.66
CA ILE A 189 -5.87 -17.90 -18.88
C ILE A 189 -6.54 -16.53 -18.79
N ASP A 190 -7.68 -16.43 -18.11
CA ASP A 190 -8.41 -15.16 -17.98
C ASP A 190 -7.66 -14.21 -17.03
N CYS A 191 -7.06 -14.75 -15.98
CA CYS A 191 -6.15 -13.99 -15.09
C CYS A 191 -4.94 -13.47 -15.86
N LEU A 192 -4.26 -14.32 -16.66
CA LEU A 192 -3.09 -13.91 -17.44
C LEU A 192 -3.42 -12.82 -18.46
N LYS A 193 -4.57 -12.92 -19.16
CA LYS A 193 -5.04 -11.89 -20.09
C LYS A 193 -5.29 -10.56 -19.38
N SER A 194 -5.99 -10.62 -18.24
CA SER A 194 -6.27 -9.43 -17.42
C SER A 194 -5.00 -8.79 -16.90
N ILE A 195 -4.01 -9.59 -16.49
CA ILE A 195 -2.70 -9.12 -16.09
C ILE A 195 -1.99 -8.43 -17.27
N ARG A 196 -1.93 -9.06 -18.46
CA ARG A 196 -1.28 -8.45 -19.63
C ARG A 196 -1.89 -7.09 -19.98
N GLU A 197 -3.22 -7.00 -19.96
CA GLU A 197 -3.93 -5.78 -20.36
C GLU A 197 -3.74 -4.63 -19.37
N HIS A 198 -3.62 -4.93 -18.07
CA HIS A 198 -3.63 -3.91 -17.03
C HIS A 198 -2.31 -3.74 -16.28
N ALA A 199 -1.30 -4.58 -16.55
CA ALA A 199 -0.02 -4.59 -15.84
C ALA A 199 0.60 -3.19 -15.73
N PHE A 200 0.54 -2.40 -16.80
CA PHE A 200 1.25 -1.12 -16.88
C PHE A 200 0.35 0.12 -16.95
N VAL A 201 -0.93 0.01 -16.59
CA VAL A 201 -1.89 1.13 -16.66
C VAL A 201 -1.59 2.22 -15.63
N ALA A 202 -1.23 1.83 -14.41
CA ALA A 202 -0.96 2.77 -13.32
C ALA A 202 0.54 3.05 -13.11
N SER A 203 1.41 2.22 -13.69
CA SER A 203 2.86 2.28 -13.49
C SER A 203 3.59 1.52 -14.58
N GLU A 204 4.67 2.09 -15.13
CA GLU A 204 5.50 1.44 -16.15
C GLU A 204 6.51 0.44 -15.55
N TYR A 205 6.69 0.46 -14.23
CA TYR A 205 7.66 -0.38 -13.52
C TYR A 205 7.20 -1.85 -13.47
N PRO A 206 8.16 -2.79 -13.29
CA PRO A 206 7.90 -4.22 -13.40
C PRO A 206 6.74 -4.71 -12.54
N LEU A 207 6.05 -5.73 -13.04
CA LEU A 207 5.06 -6.50 -12.30
C LEU A 207 5.63 -7.87 -11.93
N VAL A 208 5.51 -8.28 -10.67
CA VAL A 208 5.83 -9.64 -10.24
C VAL A 208 4.53 -10.44 -10.11
N VAL A 209 4.47 -11.61 -10.74
CA VAL A 209 3.38 -12.58 -10.53
C VAL A 209 3.91 -13.74 -9.69
N THR A 210 3.43 -13.86 -8.47
CA THR A 210 3.76 -14.98 -7.59
C THR A 210 2.80 -16.13 -7.84
N LEU A 211 3.32 -17.32 -8.17
CA LEU A 211 2.52 -18.51 -8.38
C LEU A 211 2.64 -19.44 -7.18
N GLU A 212 1.53 -19.74 -6.52
CA GLU A 212 1.43 -20.88 -5.61
C GLU A 212 1.06 -22.12 -6.43
N ASP A 213 2.08 -22.92 -6.74
CA ASP A 213 2.01 -24.00 -7.72
C ASP A 213 1.61 -25.34 -7.09
N HIS A 214 0.40 -25.82 -7.44
CA HIS A 214 -0.14 -27.13 -7.06
C HIS A 214 -0.36 -28.05 -8.28
N LEU A 215 0.37 -27.81 -9.37
CA LEU A 215 0.21 -28.51 -10.65
C LEU A 215 1.05 -29.79 -10.75
N THR A 216 0.59 -30.73 -11.59
CA THR A 216 1.42 -31.86 -12.05
C THR A 216 2.46 -31.40 -13.07
N PRO A 217 3.51 -32.17 -13.35
CA PRO A 217 4.50 -31.85 -14.39
C PRO A 217 3.90 -31.52 -15.77
N GLU A 218 2.85 -32.24 -16.20
CA GLU A 218 2.16 -32.00 -17.46
C GLU A 218 1.42 -30.67 -17.45
N LEU A 219 0.77 -30.34 -16.32
CA LEU A 219 0.09 -29.06 -16.15
C LEU A 219 1.07 -27.90 -15.97
N GLN A 220 2.26 -28.11 -15.40
CA GLN A 220 3.35 -27.12 -15.40
C GLN A 220 3.82 -26.82 -16.81
N ALA A 221 3.98 -27.84 -17.66
CA ALA A 221 4.30 -27.64 -19.08
C ALA A 221 3.20 -26.81 -19.78
N LYS A 222 1.93 -27.14 -19.53
CA LYS A 222 0.79 -26.37 -20.04
C LYS A 222 0.76 -24.93 -19.51
N ALA A 223 1.08 -24.72 -18.23
CA ALA A 223 1.20 -23.39 -17.63
C ALA A 223 2.29 -22.58 -18.34
N ALA A 224 3.45 -23.18 -18.59
CA ALA A 224 4.55 -22.54 -19.31
C ALA A 224 4.12 -22.10 -20.73
N GLU A 225 3.37 -22.94 -21.44
CA GLU A 225 2.79 -22.58 -22.74
C GLU A 225 1.81 -21.41 -22.63
N MET A 226 0.84 -21.48 -21.71
CA MET A 226 -0.15 -20.43 -21.51
C MET A 226 0.49 -19.08 -21.15
N ILE A 227 1.48 -19.09 -20.25
CA ILE A 227 2.22 -17.90 -19.84
C ILE A 227 3.01 -17.35 -21.03
N THR A 228 3.79 -18.17 -21.72
CA THR A 228 4.61 -17.73 -22.87
C THR A 228 3.74 -17.14 -23.98
N GLN A 229 2.64 -17.81 -24.33
CA GLN A 229 1.72 -17.37 -25.39
C GLN A 229 0.96 -16.11 -25.02
N THR A 230 0.61 -15.94 -23.74
CA THR A 230 -0.16 -14.78 -23.30
C THR A 230 0.73 -13.57 -23.03
N LEU A 231 1.85 -13.74 -22.30
CA LEU A 231 2.70 -12.63 -21.88
C LEU A 231 3.78 -12.26 -22.90
N LYS A 232 4.18 -13.18 -23.80
CA LYS A 232 5.05 -12.90 -24.96
C LYS A 232 6.23 -11.97 -24.62
N ASP A 233 6.28 -10.81 -25.25
CA ASP A 233 7.31 -9.77 -25.20
C ASP A 233 7.43 -9.06 -23.84
N VAL A 234 6.38 -9.06 -23.03
CA VAL A 234 6.41 -8.46 -21.69
C VAL A 234 6.91 -9.44 -20.63
N LEU A 235 7.00 -10.75 -20.92
CA LEU A 235 7.56 -11.72 -19.98
C LEU A 235 9.09 -11.54 -19.89
N PHE A 236 9.61 -11.45 -18.68
CA PHE A 236 11.04 -11.49 -18.40
C PHE A 236 11.42 -12.87 -17.88
N THR A 237 12.49 -13.43 -18.46
CA THR A 237 13.06 -14.72 -18.10
C THR A 237 14.56 -14.58 -17.87
N SER A 238 15.09 -15.22 -16.83
CA SER A 238 16.53 -15.31 -16.61
C SER A 238 16.96 -16.77 -16.79
N LEU A 239 17.93 -17.02 -17.67
CA LEU A 239 18.47 -18.36 -17.90
C LEU A 239 19.41 -18.81 -16.78
N GLU A 240 19.99 -17.87 -16.05
CA GLU A 240 20.97 -18.11 -14.98
C GLU A 240 20.48 -17.57 -13.63
N CYS A 241 21.06 -18.11 -12.55
CA CYS A 241 20.87 -17.56 -11.22
C CYS A 241 21.47 -16.16 -11.16
N LEU A 242 20.66 -15.18 -10.81
CA LEU A 242 21.10 -13.80 -10.67
C LEU A 242 21.94 -13.64 -9.40
N GLU A 243 23.08 -12.98 -9.50
CA GLU A 243 23.84 -12.55 -8.32
C GLU A 243 23.18 -11.34 -7.64
N GLU A 244 22.48 -10.51 -8.40
CA GLU A 244 21.77 -9.33 -7.90
C GLU A 244 20.49 -9.13 -8.72
N PHE A 245 19.44 -8.59 -8.10
CA PHE A 245 18.23 -8.29 -8.85
C PHE A 245 18.45 -7.07 -9.75
N PRO A 246 18.00 -7.10 -11.02
CA PRO A 246 17.95 -5.91 -11.84
C PRO A 246 17.11 -4.81 -11.19
N SER A 247 17.31 -3.58 -11.63
CA SER A 247 16.58 -2.43 -11.12
C SER A 247 15.14 -2.34 -11.66
N PRO A 248 14.23 -1.63 -10.96
CA PRO A 248 12.93 -1.27 -11.53
C PRO A 248 13.05 -0.59 -12.90
N GLU A 249 14.05 0.26 -13.11
CA GLU A 249 14.28 0.97 -14.37
C GLU A 249 14.61 0.03 -15.53
N GLU A 250 15.53 -0.92 -15.33
CA GLU A 250 15.92 -1.92 -16.35
C GLU A 250 14.77 -2.87 -16.72
N LEU A 251 13.83 -3.07 -15.80
CA LEU A 251 12.70 -3.98 -15.95
C LEU A 251 11.38 -3.27 -16.32
N LYS A 252 11.44 -2.00 -16.77
CA LYS A 252 10.24 -1.29 -17.24
C LYS A 252 9.49 -2.09 -18.32
N GLY A 253 8.17 -2.15 -18.18
CA GLY A 253 7.29 -2.88 -19.09
C GLY A 253 7.42 -4.41 -19.00
N LYS A 254 8.10 -4.96 -17.98
CA LYS A 254 8.31 -6.40 -17.82
C LYS A 254 7.48 -7.02 -16.70
N ILE A 255 7.13 -8.28 -16.92
CA ILE A 255 6.42 -9.16 -15.97
C ILE A 255 7.37 -10.29 -15.59
N LEU A 256 7.62 -10.44 -14.29
CA LEU A 256 8.51 -11.46 -13.72
C LEU A 256 7.67 -12.53 -13.03
N LEU A 257 7.99 -13.80 -13.26
CA LEU A 257 7.40 -14.89 -12.49
C LEU A 257 8.22 -15.20 -11.25
N SER A 258 7.52 -15.41 -10.14
CA SER A 258 8.11 -15.80 -8.86
C SER A 258 7.44 -17.06 -8.32
N THR A 259 8.15 -18.19 -8.30
CA THR A 259 7.64 -19.43 -7.68
C THR A 259 8.78 -20.33 -7.21
N LYS A 260 8.43 -21.44 -6.55
CA LYS A 260 9.40 -22.47 -6.19
C LYS A 260 9.79 -23.20 -7.47
N PRO A 261 11.09 -23.41 -7.76
CA PRO A 261 11.47 -24.25 -8.89
C PRO A 261 10.86 -25.66 -8.73
N PRO A 262 10.44 -26.31 -9.83
CA PRO A 262 9.91 -27.67 -9.79
C PRO A 262 10.88 -28.60 -9.04
N LYS A 263 10.32 -29.53 -8.26
CA LYS A 263 11.12 -30.61 -7.66
C LYS A 263 11.72 -31.43 -8.80
N GLU A 264 13.03 -31.64 -8.78
CA GLU A 264 13.68 -32.62 -9.66
C GLU A 264 13.24 -34.01 -9.17
N TYR A 265 12.10 -34.48 -9.67
CA TYR A 265 11.58 -35.79 -9.33
C TYR A 265 12.42 -36.87 -10.03
N LEU A 266 13.08 -37.71 -9.23
CA LEU A 266 13.62 -38.99 -9.66
C LEU A 266 12.47 -39.82 -10.22
N TYR A 267 12.44 -40.03 -11.54
CA TYR A 267 11.62 -41.05 -12.17
C TYR A 267 12.18 -42.43 -11.80
N SER A 268 11.89 -42.90 -10.59
CA SER A 268 12.14 -44.27 -10.17
C SER A 268 10.85 -44.92 -9.68
N LYS A 269 10.03 -45.35 -10.63
CA LYS A 269 9.50 -46.72 -10.74
C LYS A 269 8.43 -46.75 -11.82
N GLY A 270 8.79 -47.33 -12.95
CA GLY A 270 7.82 -47.87 -13.90
C GLY A 270 7.10 -49.06 -13.27
N PHE A 271 5.91 -49.28 -13.80
CA PHE A 271 5.16 -50.53 -13.77
C PHE A 271 6.07 -51.77 -13.68
N ASP A 272 5.84 -52.59 -12.66
CA ASP A 272 5.54 -54.02 -12.84
C ASP A 272 4.90 -54.59 -11.56
N GLU A 273 4.11 -55.62 -11.78
CA GLU A 273 2.99 -56.17 -11.00
C GLU A 273 3.37 -56.85 -9.67
N GLU A 274 2.46 -56.88 -8.69
CA GLU A 274 1.65 -58.07 -8.36
C GLU A 274 0.90 -57.94 -7.02
N LYS A 275 -0.27 -58.58 -7.00
CA LYS A 275 -1.24 -58.71 -5.91
C LYS A 275 -0.65 -59.25 -4.61
N LYS A 276 -1.15 -58.76 -3.47
CA LYS A 276 -1.65 -59.63 -2.39
C LYS A 276 -2.59 -58.90 -1.43
N ASP A 277 -3.80 -59.45 -1.33
CA ASP A 277 -4.79 -59.23 -0.29
C ASP A 277 -4.20 -59.44 1.12
N SER A 278 -4.60 -58.61 2.08
CA SER A 278 -5.65 -58.98 3.06
C SER A 278 -5.73 -57.96 4.22
N CYS A 279 -6.96 -57.64 4.56
CA CYS A 279 -7.48 -56.88 5.70
C CYS A 279 -7.10 -57.45 7.09
N GLU A 280 -7.05 -56.58 8.13
CA GLU A 280 -7.86 -56.67 9.36
C GLU A 280 -7.54 -55.56 10.41
N ASN A 281 -8.59 -54.77 10.71
CA ASN A 281 -9.15 -54.30 11.99
C ASN A 281 -8.33 -53.87 13.24
N GLU A 282 -8.65 -52.63 13.67
CA GLU A 282 -9.12 -52.17 15.01
C GLU A 282 -8.19 -52.10 16.25
N ALA A 283 -7.80 -50.84 16.55
CA ALA A 283 -8.09 -50.05 17.78
C ALA A 283 -7.47 -50.47 19.16
N PRO A 284 -7.63 -49.67 20.24
CA PRO A 284 -6.65 -48.67 20.70
C PRO A 284 -6.17 -48.91 22.15
N CYS A 285 -5.09 -48.26 22.60
CA CYS A 285 -4.75 -48.24 24.03
C CYS A 285 -4.13 -46.91 24.50
N GLU A 286 -4.98 -46.20 25.26
CA GLU A 286 -4.80 -45.47 26.52
C GLU A 286 -3.49 -44.77 26.90
N GLU A 287 -3.71 -43.54 27.37
CA GLU A 287 -2.80 -42.60 28.01
C GLU A 287 -2.10 -43.14 29.26
N VAL A 288 -0.84 -42.74 29.45
CA VAL A 288 -0.29 -42.50 30.79
C VAL A 288 0.43 -41.16 30.77
N VAL A 289 -0.06 -40.25 31.61
CA VAL A 289 0.44 -38.89 31.84
C VAL A 289 1.55 -38.96 32.88
N GLU A 290 2.74 -38.42 32.60
CA GLU A 290 3.63 -37.93 33.66
C GLU A 290 4.39 -36.68 33.20
N ASP A 291 4.13 -35.60 33.95
CA ASP A 291 4.59 -34.22 33.82
C ASP A 291 6.11 -34.05 33.81
N LYS A 292 6.64 -33.34 32.80
CA LYS A 292 7.67 -32.31 33.00
C LYS A 292 7.43 -31.11 32.09
N ASN A 293 7.13 -30.00 32.75
CA ASN A 293 6.95 -28.66 32.20
C ASN A 293 8.19 -28.16 31.48
N ASP A 294 8.06 -27.88 30.19
CA ASP A 294 8.70 -26.77 29.48
C ASP A 294 7.72 -26.32 28.38
N ILE A 295 7.02 -25.20 28.62
CA ILE A 295 6.03 -24.66 27.69
C ILE A 295 6.76 -23.82 26.64
N ASP A 296 7.28 -24.49 25.61
CA ASP A 296 7.44 -23.90 24.28
C ASP A 296 6.17 -24.20 23.49
N ALA A 297 5.24 -23.24 23.49
CA ALA A 297 4.05 -23.32 22.64
C ALA A 297 4.45 -23.10 21.17
N GLU A 298 4.83 -24.19 20.50
CA GLU A 298 4.85 -24.26 19.05
C GLU A 298 3.42 -24.17 18.52
N ASP A 299 3.01 -22.95 18.19
CA ASP A 299 1.80 -22.67 17.40
C ASP A 299 1.99 -23.29 16.00
N SER A 300 1.40 -24.46 15.79
CA SER A 300 1.42 -25.23 14.56
C SER A 300 0.47 -24.63 13.52
N ASP A 301 0.81 -23.47 12.97
CA ASP A 301 0.28 -23.03 11.66
C ASP A 301 1.07 -23.74 10.54
N GLN A 302 1.18 -25.06 10.63
CA GLN A 302 1.60 -25.90 9.52
C GLN A 302 0.41 -26.03 8.58
N CYS A 303 0.51 -25.40 7.41
CA CYS A 303 -0.08 -25.99 6.22
C CYS A 303 0.63 -27.33 6.05
N GLU A 304 0.03 -28.40 6.58
CA GLU A 304 0.52 -29.77 6.41
C GLU A 304 0.49 -30.11 4.91
N ASP A 305 1.67 -29.98 4.31
CA ASP A 305 2.07 -30.69 3.10
C ASP A 305 2.70 -32.00 3.58
N SER A 306 1.86 -32.90 4.08
CA SER A 306 2.28 -34.23 4.51
C SER A 306 2.59 -35.08 3.27
N SER A 307 3.86 -35.06 2.88
CA SER A 307 4.49 -36.18 2.20
C SER A 307 5.77 -36.47 2.99
N GLY A 308 5.71 -37.51 3.81
CA GLY A 308 6.90 -38.06 4.44
C GLY A 308 7.86 -38.54 3.36
N GLU A 309 9.15 -38.35 3.57
CA GLU A 309 10.18 -39.33 3.19
C GLU A 309 11.56 -38.91 3.69
N SER A 310 12.33 -39.97 3.95
CA SER A 310 13.61 -40.09 4.62
C SER A 310 14.77 -39.47 3.84
N GLU A 311 15.82 -39.12 4.60
CA GLU A 311 17.15 -38.79 4.07
C GLU A 311 17.72 -39.99 3.33
N ASP A 312 18.22 -39.78 2.11
CA ASP A 312 19.30 -40.59 1.57
C ASP A 312 20.14 -39.78 0.58
N THR A 313 21.42 -40.14 0.58
CA THR A 313 22.58 -39.37 0.14
C THR A 313 22.87 -39.53 -1.36
N ASP A 314 23.61 -38.56 -1.90
CA ASP A 314 24.07 -38.44 -3.28
C ASP A 314 24.56 -39.74 -3.95
N ASN A 315 24.01 -40.05 -5.14
CA ASN A 315 24.71 -40.31 -6.41
C ASN A 315 23.83 -41.15 -7.37
N SER A 316 23.52 -40.62 -8.55
CA SER A 316 23.75 -41.26 -9.88
C SER A 316 22.82 -40.71 -11.00
N GLU A 317 23.49 -40.26 -12.04
CA GLU A 317 23.19 -40.34 -13.49
C GLU A 317 21.87 -39.80 -14.09
N ASP A 318 22.06 -38.76 -14.92
CA ASP A 318 21.20 -38.15 -15.93
C ASP A 318 20.06 -39.02 -16.49
N LYS A 319 18.82 -38.65 -16.13
CA LYS A 319 17.64 -38.84 -16.99
C LYS A 319 16.92 -37.51 -17.15
N SER A 320 16.75 -37.08 -18.40
CA SER A 320 16.25 -35.76 -18.78
C SER A 320 14.86 -35.48 -18.19
N CYS A 321 14.76 -34.40 -17.41
CA CYS A 321 13.50 -33.79 -17.01
C CYS A 321 12.62 -33.53 -18.26
N PRO A 322 11.29 -33.79 -18.23
CA PRO A 322 10.42 -33.50 -19.37
C PRO A 322 10.62 -32.06 -19.86
N LEU A 323 10.80 -31.88 -21.18
CA LEU A 323 11.13 -30.58 -21.79
C LEU A 323 10.19 -29.45 -21.34
N GLY A 324 8.92 -29.76 -21.08
CA GLY A 324 7.93 -28.81 -20.59
C GLY A 324 8.18 -28.31 -19.16
N VAL A 325 8.68 -29.15 -18.25
CA VAL A 325 9.03 -28.76 -16.88
C VAL A 325 10.29 -27.90 -16.87
N GLN A 326 11.26 -28.22 -17.74
CA GLN A 326 12.44 -27.37 -17.96
C GLN A 326 12.02 -25.99 -18.49
N LYS A 327 11.08 -25.95 -19.45
CA LYS A 327 10.51 -24.71 -19.95
C LYS A 327 9.86 -23.91 -18.82
N TYR A 328 9.01 -24.53 -18.00
CA TYR A 328 8.40 -23.86 -16.84
C TYR A 328 9.46 -23.29 -15.87
N LYS A 329 10.48 -24.09 -15.52
CA LYS A 329 11.62 -23.66 -14.68
C LYS A 329 12.34 -22.45 -15.29
N SER A 330 12.58 -22.44 -16.61
CA SER A 330 13.24 -21.32 -17.30
C SER A 330 12.45 -20.01 -17.32
N LEU A 331 11.13 -20.06 -17.08
CA LEU A 331 10.31 -18.85 -16.99
C LEU A 331 10.41 -18.17 -15.61
N ILE A 332 10.97 -18.84 -14.60
CA ILE A 332 11.04 -18.33 -13.22
C ILE A 332 12.17 -17.33 -13.11
N ALA A 333 11.84 -16.05 -13.00
CA ALA A 333 12.81 -14.97 -12.82
C ALA A 333 13.24 -14.81 -11.35
N ILE A 334 12.31 -15.05 -10.40
CA ILE A 334 12.57 -14.91 -8.96
C ILE A 334 12.32 -16.26 -8.28
N HIS A 335 13.40 -16.91 -7.85
CA HIS A 335 13.33 -18.22 -7.23
C HIS A 335 12.91 -18.14 -5.76
N ALA A 336 11.81 -18.82 -5.42
CA ALA A 336 11.35 -18.91 -4.03
C ALA A 336 12.07 -20.05 -3.29
N LYS A 337 12.73 -19.72 -2.18
CA LYS A 337 13.39 -20.69 -1.29
C LYS A 337 12.39 -21.32 -0.33
N LYS A 338 12.58 -22.61 0.00
CA LYS A 338 11.82 -23.27 1.07
C LYS A 338 12.33 -22.84 2.44
N HIS A 339 11.39 -22.56 3.34
CA HIS A 339 11.67 -22.46 4.77
C HIS A 339 11.83 -23.88 5.34
N LYS A 340 13.08 -24.34 5.54
CA LYS A 340 13.40 -25.64 6.14
C LYS A 340 14.51 -25.47 7.19
N GLY A 341 14.35 -26.13 8.34
CA GLY A 341 15.38 -26.17 9.39
C GLY A 341 15.54 -24.89 10.21
N GLY A 342 14.45 -24.12 10.38
CA GLY A 342 14.41 -22.90 11.19
C GLY A 342 14.81 -21.61 10.46
N LEU A 343 14.55 -20.48 11.11
CA LEU A 343 14.74 -19.15 10.51
C LEU A 343 16.22 -18.82 10.28
N THR A 344 17.12 -19.18 11.20
CA THR A 344 18.56 -18.96 11.05
C THR A 344 19.14 -19.61 9.80
N LYS A 345 18.74 -20.87 9.50
CA LYS A 345 19.18 -21.55 8.25
C LYS A 345 18.56 -20.92 7.02
N SER A 346 17.30 -20.49 7.11
CA SER A 346 16.57 -19.87 6.00
C SER A 346 17.14 -18.51 5.60
N LEU A 347 17.60 -17.71 6.56
CA LEU A 347 18.20 -16.38 6.37
C LEU A 347 19.68 -16.42 5.98
N LYS A 348 20.31 -17.60 5.87
CA LYS A 348 21.67 -17.72 5.34
C LYS A 348 21.73 -17.16 3.92
N LEU A 349 22.74 -16.31 3.70
CA LEU A 349 23.01 -15.68 2.41
C LEU A 349 23.84 -16.60 1.52
N ASP A 350 23.56 -16.54 0.23
CA ASP A 350 24.41 -17.10 -0.82
C ASP A 350 25.02 -15.95 -1.63
N PRO A 351 26.35 -15.76 -1.60
CA PRO A 351 26.99 -14.69 -2.34
C PRO A 351 26.88 -14.81 -3.87
N GLY A 352 26.53 -15.97 -4.42
CA GLY A 352 26.39 -16.18 -5.87
C GLY A 352 24.94 -16.17 -6.36
N LYS A 353 23.96 -15.97 -5.48
CA LYS A 353 22.55 -16.10 -5.85
C LYS A 353 21.63 -15.24 -5.01
N VAL A 354 20.70 -14.54 -5.67
CA VAL A 354 19.53 -13.93 -5.02
C VAL A 354 18.31 -14.82 -5.06
N GLU A 355 17.56 -14.81 -3.96
CA GLU A 355 16.36 -15.60 -3.79
C GLU A 355 15.26 -14.80 -3.07
N ARG A 356 14.06 -15.38 -3.05
CA ARG A 356 12.93 -14.88 -2.29
C ARG A 356 12.55 -15.85 -1.17
N LEU A 357 12.42 -15.36 0.05
CA LEU A 357 11.85 -16.10 1.19
C LEU A 357 10.42 -15.63 1.45
N SER A 358 9.54 -16.52 1.89
CA SER A 358 8.18 -16.17 2.36
C SER A 358 8.03 -16.56 3.83
N LEU A 359 7.45 -15.67 4.63
CA LEU A 359 7.11 -15.91 6.03
C LEU A 359 5.66 -15.47 6.29
N SER A 360 4.95 -16.19 7.16
CA SER A 360 3.67 -15.69 7.69
C SER A 360 3.91 -14.49 8.61
N GLU A 361 2.86 -13.70 8.88
CA GLU A 361 2.96 -12.57 9.81
C GLU A 361 3.46 -13.00 11.21
N GLN A 362 3.08 -14.19 11.70
CA GLN A 362 3.51 -14.70 13.01
C GLN A 362 4.99 -15.13 12.99
N GLN A 363 5.43 -15.76 11.91
CA GLN A 363 6.85 -16.11 11.72
C GLN A 363 7.72 -14.87 11.65
N LEU A 364 7.22 -13.80 11.00
CA LEU A 364 7.88 -12.51 11.00
C LEU A 364 7.93 -11.90 12.40
N GLU A 365 6.84 -11.92 13.16
CA GLU A 365 6.81 -11.38 14.53
C GLU A 365 7.87 -12.06 15.42
N LYS A 366 7.89 -13.39 15.43
CA LYS A 366 8.93 -14.17 16.15
C LYS A 366 10.34 -13.87 15.61
N GLY A 367 10.48 -13.76 14.29
CA GLY A 367 11.76 -13.45 13.64
C GLY A 367 12.27 -12.04 13.93
N ALA A 368 11.40 -11.04 13.97
CA ALA A 368 11.72 -9.66 14.30
C ALA A 368 12.21 -9.53 15.75
N GLU A 369 11.66 -10.34 16.65
CA GLU A 369 12.10 -10.38 18.04
C GLU A 369 13.47 -11.03 18.21
N ASN A 370 13.69 -12.18 17.56
CA ASN A 370 14.85 -13.04 17.83
C ASN A 370 16.01 -12.89 16.82
N HIS A 371 15.73 -12.40 15.61
CA HIS A 371 16.65 -12.39 14.46
C HIS A 371 16.57 -11.08 13.64
N GLY A 372 16.27 -9.96 14.30
CA GLY A 372 15.97 -8.69 13.63
C GLY A 372 17.10 -8.19 12.72
N THR A 373 18.35 -8.30 13.16
CA THR A 373 19.53 -7.89 12.36
C THR A 373 19.77 -8.80 11.15
N GLU A 374 19.50 -10.09 11.29
CA GLU A 374 19.62 -11.10 10.24
C GLU A 374 18.55 -10.90 9.17
N LEU A 375 17.33 -10.51 9.57
CA LEU A 375 16.27 -10.12 8.64
C LEU A 375 16.67 -8.88 7.82
N VAL A 376 17.19 -7.83 8.47
CA VAL A 376 17.68 -6.64 7.77
C VAL A 376 18.82 -7.01 6.81
N ARG A 377 19.79 -7.81 7.27
CA ARG A 377 20.90 -8.27 6.43
C ARG A 377 20.41 -9.09 5.22
N PHE A 378 19.44 -9.97 5.42
CA PHE A 378 18.83 -10.75 4.35
C PHE A 378 18.19 -9.85 3.30
N THR A 379 17.41 -8.85 3.73
CA THR A 379 16.66 -7.97 2.82
C THR A 379 17.50 -6.91 2.12
N GLN A 380 18.78 -6.72 2.47
CA GLN A 380 19.68 -5.87 1.69
C GLN A 380 19.84 -6.42 0.26
N ARG A 381 19.94 -7.74 0.12
CA ARG A 381 20.21 -8.39 -1.18
C ARG A 381 19.07 -9.28 -1.68
N ASN A 382 18.33 -9.93 -0.79
CA ASN A 382 17.26 -10.85 -1.12
C ASN A 382 15.88 -10.23 -0.95
N LEU A 383 14.85 -10.88 -1.51
CA LEU A 383 13.46 -10.47 -1.34
C LEU A 383 12.80 -11.24 -0.20
N LEU A 384 12.17 -10.53 0.72
CA LEU A 384 11.35 -11.12 1.78
C LEU A 384 9.88 -10.78 1.55
N ARG A 385 9.06 -11.83 1.39
CA ARG A 385 7.61 -11.75 1.30
C ARG A 385 6.97 -12.12 2.62
N ILE A 386 6.03 -11.29 3.06
CA ILE A 386 5.23 -11.51 4.26
C ILE A 386 3.78 -11.69 3.84
N TYR A 387 3.08 -12.67 4.37
CA TYR A 387 1.67 -12.91 4.06
C TYR A 387 0.81 -13.06 5.33
N PRO A 388 -0.50 -12.73 5.24
CA PRO A 388 -1.42 -12.88 6.38
C PRO A 388 -1.53 -14.33 6.83
N LYS A 389 -1.71 -14.56 8.14
CA LYS A 389 -1.94 -15.91 8.69
C LYS A 389 -3.28 -16.50 8.24
N GLY A 390 -3.36 -17.84 8.22
CA GLY A 390 -4.53 -18.58 7.73
C GLY A 390 -5.81 -18.28 8.52
N THR A 391 -5.71 -17.98 9.81
CA THR A 391 -6.85 -17.64 10.68
C THR A 391 -7.55 -16.31 10.34
N ARG A 392 -7.01 -15.51 9.41
CA ARG A 392 -7.66 -14.28 8.90
C ARG A 392 -8.71 -14.59 7.83
N PHE A 393 -9.67 -15.45 8.15
CA PHE A 393 -10.71 -15.90 7.22
C PHE A 393 -11.52 -14.75 6.61
N ASN A 394 -11.74 -13.68 7.38
CA ASN A 394 -12.43 -12.47 6.92
C ASN A 394 -11.59 -11.54 6.03
N SER A 395 -10.38 -11.95 5.64
CA SER A 395 -9.45 -11.15 4.85
C SER A 395 -9.03 -9.82 5.51
N SER A 396 -8.99 -9.79 6.84
CA SER A 396 -8.34 -8.70 7.58
C SER A 396 -6.83 -8.64 7.29
N ASN A 397 -6.20 -7.52 7.63
CA ASN A 397 -4.79 -7.28 7.37
C ASN A 397 -4.01 -7.04 8.68
N TYR A 398 -2.72 -7.37 8.65
CA TYR A 398 -1.78 -7.26 9.77
C TYR A 398 -1.06 -5.92 9.77
N ASN A 399 -0.23 -5.64 10.79
CA ASN A 399 0.53 -4.39 10.85
C ASN A 399 1.72 -4.44 9.87
N PRO A 400 1.76 -3.60 8.81
CA PRO A 400 2.81 -3.68 7.80
C PRO A 400 4.18 -3.19 8.31
N LEU A 401 4.17 -2.39 9.38
CA LEU A 401 5.38 -1.74 9.91
C LEU A 401 6.44 -2.75 10.36
N ILE A 402 6.05 -3.90 10.89
CA ILE A 402 7.00 -4.92 11.35
C ILE A 402 7.86 -5.39 10.16
N GLY A 403 7.23 -5.62 9.00
CA GLY A 403 7.94 -6.02 7.79
C GLY A 403 8.86 -4.92 7.28
N TRP A 404 8.34 -3.70 7.13
CA TRP A 404 9.13 -2.59 6.59
C TRP A 404 10.29 -2.17 7.50
N MET A 405 10.13 -2.22 8.83
CA MET A 405 11.22 -1.96 9.78
C MET A 405 12.39 -2.95 9.67
N HIS A 406 12.12 -4.14 9.12
CA HIS A 406 13.13 -5.18 8.88
C HIS A 406 13.50 -5.29 7.39
N GLY A 407 13.11 -4.30 6.58
CA GLY A 407 13.46 -4.21 5.17
C GLY A 407 12.68 -5.12 4.22
N ALA A 408 11.63 -5.80 4.71
CA ALA A 408 10.80 -6.69 3.89
C ALA A 408 10.12 -5.92 2.74
N GLN A 409 10.36 -6.36 1.51
CA GLN A 409 9.94 -5.68 0.30
C GLN A 409 8.49 -6.01 -0.07
N MET A 410 8.09 -7.27 0.08
CA MET A 410 6.80 -7.79 -0.38
C MET A 410 5.87 -8.05 0.80
N VAL A 411 5.37 -6.97 1.42
CA VAL A 411 4.41 -7.06 2.52
C VAL A 411 2.99 -7.22 1.94
N ALA A 412 2.54 -8.47 1.78
CA ALA A 412 1.33 -8.83 1.03
C ALA A 412 0.05 -8.59 1.82
N PHE A 413 -0.93 -7.93 1.20
CA PHE A 413 -2.20 -7.54 1.82
C PHE A 413 -3.41 -8.01 1.03
N ASN A 414 -4.48 -8.36 1.74
CA ASN A 414 -5.81 -8.60 1.17
C ASN A 414 -6.39 -7.27 0.67
N MET A 415 -6.37 -7.07 -0.65
CA MET A 415 -6.72 -5.80 -1.33
C MET A 415 -8.22 -5.56 -1.48
N GLN A 416 -9.03 -6.61 -1.34
CA GLN A 416 -10.49 -6.60 -1.39
C GLN A 416 -11.15 -6.12 -0.09
N GLY A 417 -10.38 -6.04 1.01
CA GLY A 417 -10.87 -5.55 2.29
C GLY A 417 -10.81 -4.03 2.44
N TYR A 418 -11.11 -3.57 3.65
CA TYR A 418 -10.94 -2.19 4.10
C TYR A 418 -10.38 -2.17 5.53
N GLY A 419 -9.95 -1.01 5.99
CA GLY A 419 -9.55 -0.80 7.38
C GLY A 419 -8.18 -0.18 7.56
N LYS A 420 -7.83 0.07 8.82
CA LYS A 420 -6.68 0.89 9.21
C LYS A 420 -5.36 0.42 8.56
N GLN A 421 -5.09 -0.89 8.60
CA GLN A 421 -3.84 -1.45 8.10
C GLN A 421 -3.73 -1.28 6.58
N LEU A 422 -4.81 -1.52 5.83
CA LEU A 422 -4.82 -1.33 4.39
C LEU A 422 -4.64 0.14 4.01
N TRP A 423 -5.22 1.06 4.80
CA TRP A 423 -5.03 2.51 4.64
C TRP A 423 -3.60 2.98 4.89
N ILE A 424 -2.93 2.41 5.90
CA ILE A 424 -1.51 2.67 6.15
C ILE A 424 -0.67 2.19 4.96
N MET A 425 -0.95 0.99 4.47
CA MET A 425 -0.28 0.43 3.29
C MET A 425 -0.48 1.31 2.05
N GLN A 426 -1.72 1.67 1.72
CA GLN A 426 -2.02 2.58 0.61
C GLN A 426 -1.36 3.94 0.79
N GLY A 427 -1.29 4.44 2.04
CA GLY A 427 -0.61 5.69 2.38
C GLY A 427 0.87 5.67 2.03
N LEU A 428 1.60 4.60 2.37
CA LEU A 428 3.01 4.46 1.99
C LEU A 428 3.17 4.45 0.47
N PHE A 429 2.36 3.67 -0.24
CA PHE A 429 2.49 3.52 -1.69
C PHE A 429 1.89 4.65 -2.52
N ARG A 430 1.35 5.70 -1.89
CA ARG A 430 1.16 7.01 -2.53
C ARG A 430 2.48 7.75 -2.75
N SER A 431 3.56 7.32 -2.10
CA SER A 431 4.90 7.88 -2.34
C SER A 431 5.35 7.66 -3.77
N ASN A 432 6.35 8.43 -4.21
CA ASN A 432 7.05 8.20 -5.48
C ASN A 432 6.10 8.15 -6.69
N GLY A 433 5.17 9.11 -6.76
CA GLY A 433 4.18 9.20 -7.82
C GLY A 433 3.18 8.04 -7.86
N GLY A 434 3.04 7.26 -6.78
CA GLY A 434 2.10 6.13 -6.74
C GLY A 434 2.52 4.94 -7.60
N CYS A 435 3.80 4.86 -8.00
CA CYS A 435 4.26 3.89 -9.00
C CYS A 435 4.34 2.44 -8.48
N GLY A 436 4.09 2.23 -7.19
CA GLY A 436 4.11 0.92 -6.52
C GLY A 436 5.49 0.44 -6.07
N TYR A 437 6.54 1.24 -6.27
CA TYR A 437 7.89 1.01 -5.76
C TYR A 437 8.35 2.20 -4.91
N VAL A 438 8.75 1.95 -3.67
CA VAL A 438 9.19 2.98 -2.72
C VAL A 438 10.58 2.60 -2.24
N LYS A 439 11.60 3.44 -2.51
CA LYS A 439 12.98 3.15 -2.12
C LYS A 439 13.07 3.05 -0.61
N LYS A 440 13.76 2.02 -0.11
CA LYS A 440 13.95 1.82 1.33
C LYS A 440 14.81 2.95 1.92
N PRO A 441 14.69 3.25 3.21
CA PRO A 441 15.65 4.10 3.91
C PRO A 441 17.07 3.51 3.85
N ASP A 442 18.10 4.37 3.74
CA ASP A 442 19.51 3.93 3.61
C ASP A 442 19.98 2.99 4.73
N LEU A 443 19.46 3.20 5.96
CA LEU A 443 19.75 2.34 7.11
C LEU A 443 19.32 0.87 6.92
N LEU A 444 18.39 0.58 6.00
CA LEU A 444 17.95 -0.79 5.67
C LEU A 444 18.63 -1.35 4.40
N MET A 445 19.48 -0.57 3.75
CA MET A 445 20.14 -0.93 2.50
C MET A 445 21.66 -1.06 2.65
N ARG A 446 22.26 -0.25 3.53
CA ARG A 446 23.72 -0.17 3.66
C ARG A 446 24.20 -0.81 4.97
N THR A 447 25.42 -1.32 4.95
CA THR A 447 26.19 -1.61 6.16
C THR A 447 27.12 -0.43 6.46
N ASP A 448 27.49 -0.25 7.73
CA ASP A 448 28.47 0.78 8.11
C ASP A 448 29.91 0.34 7.77
N GLU A 449 30.89 1.20 8.04
CA GLU A 449 32.32 0.95 7.78
C GLU A 449 32.86 -0.33 8.46
N GLY A 450 32.17 -0.85 9.48
CA GLY A 450 32.49 -2.10 10.18
C GLY A 450 31.66 -3.31 9.72
N ASN A 451 30.94 -3.21 8.59
CA ASN A 451 29.97 -4.19 8.12
C ASN A 451 28.84 -4.49 9.14
N LYS A 452 28.57 -3.55 10.05
CA LYS A 452 27.48 -3.64 11.02
C LYS A 452 26.17 -3.35 10.29
N VAL A 453 25.18 -4.16 10.61
CA VAL A 453 23.82 -4.02 10.10
C VAL A 453 23.00 -3.24 11.11
N PHE A 454 22.10 -2.38 10.62
CA PHE A 454 21.17 -1.66 11.46
C PHE A 454 20.35 -2.61 12.34
N ASN A 455 20.23 -2.28 13.63
CA ASN A 455 19.36 -2.99 14.56
C ASN A 455 18.04 -2.23 14.72
N PRO A 456 16.88 -2.79 14.30
CA PRO A 456 15.58 -2.14 14.45
C PRO A 456 15.16 -1.78 15.87
N LYS A 457 15.81 -2.36 16.90
CA LYS A 457 15.59 -2.03 18.32
C LYS A 457 16.43 -0.86 18.81
N GLU A 458 17.36 -0.35 18.00
CA GLU A 458 18.25 0.76 18.35
C GLU A 458 17.48 2.08 18.47
N LYS A 459 17.85 2.89 19.47
CA LYS A 459 17.28 4.22 19.69
C LYS A 459 18.03 5.25 18.83
N LEU A 460 17.55 5.46 17.61
CA LEU A 460 18.08 6.48 16.71
C LEU A 460 17.76 7.89 17.21
N PRO A 461 18.61 8.92 17.01
CA PRO A 461 18.28 10.32 17.34
C PRO A 461 17.15 10.87 16.47
N VAL A 462 16.57 12.01 16.87
CA VAL A 462 15.58 12.72 16.05
C VAL A 462 16.29 13.26 14.81
N LYS A 463 15.79 12.92 13.62
CA LYS A 463 16.32 13.34 12.31
C LYS A 463 15.68 14.65 11.84
N THR A 464 14.39 14.84 12.11
CA THR A 464 13.64 16.05 11.75
C THR A 464 12.41 16.19 12.64
N CYS A 465 11.83 17.38 12.71
CA CYS A 465 10.54 17.60 13.35
C CYS A 465 9.48 18.03 12.33
N LEU A 466 8.41 17.24 12.20
CA LEU A 466 7.25 17.63 11.39
C LEU A 466 6.29 18.45 12.24
N LYS A 467 6.04 19.67 11.79
CA LYS A 467 5.05 20.58 12.33
C LYS A 467 3.83 20.61 11.41
N VAL A 468 2.66 20.31 11.97
CA VAL A 468 1.40 20.20 11.23
C VAL A 468 0.38 21.17 11.80
N ARG A 469 -0.10 22.10 10.99
CA ARG A 469 -1.22 22.97 11.34
C ARG A 469 -2.46 22.58 10.55
N VAL A 470 -3.55 22.26 11.25
CA VAL A 470 -4.87 22.01 10.68
C VAL A 470 -5.64 23.32 10.73
N TYR A 471 -5.81 23.99 9.58
CA TYR A 471 -6.54 25.25 9.53
C TYR A 471 -8.04 25.01 9.56
N MET A 472 -8.55 24.32 8.54
CA MET A 472 -9.99 24.20 8.31
C MET A 472 -10.30 23.03 7.37
N GLY A 473 -11.58 22.69 7.26
CA GLY A 473 -12.09 21.73 6.28
C GLY A 473 -13.37 22.24 5.62
N ASP A 474 -13.63 21.76 4.41
CA ASP A 474 -14.80 22.13 3.62
C ASP A 474 -15.18 21.02 2.63
N GLY A 475 -16.38 21.10 2.06
CA GLY A 475 -16.91 20.23 0.99
C GLY A 475 -17.92 19.17 1.45
N TRP A 476 -18.04 18.92 2.76
CA TRP A 476 -18.99 17.93 3.27
C TRP A 476 -20.45 18.27 2.91
N HIS A 477 -20.82 19.55 2.93
CA HIS A 477 -22.18 20.00 2.60
C HIS A 477 -22.54 19.80 1.11
N LEU A 478 -21.55 19.56 0.24
CA LEU A 478 -21.73 19.27 -1.18
C LEU A 478 -21.80 17.76 -1.44
N ASP A 479 -21.05 16.97 -0.66
CA ASP A 479 -20.94 15.53 -0.84
C ASP A 479 -22.00 14.74 -0.03
N PHE A 480 -22.53 15.33 1.04
CA PHE A 480 -23.44 14.68 1.97
C PHE A 480 -24.77 15.42 2.12
N LYS A 481 -25.84 14.67 2.43
CA LYS A 481 -27.13 15.26 2.77
C LYS A 481 -27.02 16.02 4.10
N PRO A 482 -27.82 17.08 4.32
CA PRO A 482 -27.78 17.86 5.56
C PRO A 482 -27.98 17.03 6.84
N THR A 483 -28.69 15.91 6.77
CA THR A 483 -28.97 15.04 7.93
C THR A 483 -28.12 13.77 7.95
N HIS A 484 -26.95 13.78 7.28
CA HIS A 484 -26.14 12.57 7.12
C HIS A 484 -25.46 12.16 8.41
N PHE A 485 -24.86 13.12 9.11
CA PHE A 485 -24.19 12.90 10.39
C PHE A 485 -25.20 13.15 11.52
N ASP A 486 -25.67 14.39 11.62
CA ASP A 486 -26.66 14.78 12.62
C ASP A 486 -28.08 14.90 12.06
N THR A 487 -29.07 14.38 12.78
CA THR A 487 -30.48 14.44 12.33
C THR A 487 -31.08 15.85 12.45
N TYR A 488 -30.62 16.64 13.43
CA TYR A 488 -31.29 17.88 13.86
C TYR A 488 -30.38 19.12 13.90
N SER A 489 -29.12 18.95 13.51
CA SER A 489 -28.04 19.92 13.57
C SER A 489 -27.08 19.71 12.39
N PRO A 490 -26.26 20.71 12.04
CA PRO A 490 -25.00 20.48 11.33
C PRO A 490 -24.02 19.66 12.20
N PRO A 491 -22.98 19.09 11.61
CA PRO A 491 -22.04 18.21 12.32
C PRO A 491 -21.09 18.95 13.29
N ASP A 492 -20.57 18.20 14.25
CA ASP A 492 -19.62 18.56 15.30
C ASP A 492 -18.19 18.05 14.98
N PHE A 493 -17.61 18.49 13.86
CA PHE A 493 -16.38 17.88 13.34
C PHE A 493 -15.11 18.12 14.16
N TYR A 494 -14.27 17.08 14.23
CA TYR A 494 -12.87 17.15 14.69
C TYR A 494 -11.94 16.27 13.86
N VAL A 495 -10.64 16.58 13.89
CA VAL A 495 -9.60 15.86 13.13
C VAL A 495 -8.67 15.10 14.09
N LYS A 496 -8.52 13.81 13.87
CA LYS A 496 -7.43 12.98 14.45
C LYS A 496 -6.20 13.10 13.56
N VAL A 497 -5.09 13.52 14.15
CA VAL A 497 -3.79 13.70 13.48
C VAL A 497 -2.79 12.74 14.13
N HIS A 498 -2.44 11.67 13.42
CA HIS A 498 -1.60 10.60 13.94
C HIS A 498 -0.35 10.41 13.07
N ILE A 499 0.79 10.16 13.72
CA ILE A 499 1.95 9.57 13.07
C ILE A 499 1.90 8.05 13.29
N VAL A 500 1.94 7.32 12.18
CA VAL A 500 2.13 5.88 12.14
C VAL A 500 3.52 5.63 11.58
N GLY A 501 4.33 4.81 12.23
CA GLY A 501 5.71 4.57 11.81
C GLY A 501 6.42 3.69 12.82
N VAL A 502 7.75 3.84 12.94
CA VAL A 502 8.51 3.19 14.00
C VAL A 502 7.92 3.54 15.38
N PRO A 503 7.96 2.61 16.37
CA PRO A 503 7.31 2.84 17.67
C PRO A 503 7.71 4.15 18.36
N ALA A 504 8.97 4.58 18.19
CA ALA A 504 9.48 5.82 18.79
C ALA A 504 8.92 7.11 18.16
N ASP A 505 8.38 7.04 16.94
CA ASP A 505 7.80 8.18 16.22
C ASP A 505 6.26 8.20 16.31
N ALA A 506 5.66 7.08 16.69
CA ALA A 506 4.21 6.92 16.73
C ALA A 506 3.57 7.83 17.79
N LYS A 507 2.72 8.76 17.34
CA LYS A 507 2.03 9.73 18.21
C LYS A 507 0.60 9.95 17.75
N ARG A 508 -0.32 10.12 18.70
CA ARG A 508 -1.72 10.44 18.44
C ARG A 508 -2.08 11.80 19.01
N SER A 509 -2.70 12.64 18.20
CA SER A 509 -3.23 13.94 18.60
C SER A 509 -4.58 14.17 17.93
N LYS A 510 -5.38 15.09 18.45
CA LYS A 510 -6.67 15.47 17.85
C LYS A 510 -6.94 16.95 18.06
N THR A 511 -7.71 17.55 17.15
CA THR A 511 -8.25 18.89 17.36
C THR A 511 -9.36 18.86 18.42
N LYS A 512 -9.78 20.05 18.85
CA LYS A 512 -11.10 20.21 19.50
C LYS A 512 -12.18 20.02 18.44
N PHE A 513 -13.34 19.50 18.84
CA PHE A 513 -14.52 19.53 17.99
C PHE A 513 -15.11 20.94 17.95
N LEU A 514 -15.79 21.27 16.85
CA LEU A 514 -16.48 22.54 16.66
C LEU A 514 -17.94 22.22 16.43
N GLU A 515 -18.81 22.75 17.29
CA GLU A 515 -20.23 22.42 17.28
C GLU A 515 -20.98 23.06 16.10
N ASP A 516 -21.96 22.35 15.54
CA ASP A 516 -22.95 22.84 14.58
C ASP A 516 -22.34 23.54 13.33
N THR A 517 -21.28 23.00 12.70
CA THR A 517 -20.66 23.61 11.50
C THR A 517 -20.24 22.64 10.38
N TRP A 518 -20.63 22.97 9.14
CA TRP A 518 -20.19 22.27 7.93
C TRP A 518 -18.81 22.71 7.40
N THR A 519 -18.32 23.86 7.86
CA THR A 519 -17.06 24.49 7.41
C THR A 519 -16.15 24.80 8.60
N PRO A 520 -15.72 23.77 9.36
CA PRO A 520 -14.96 23.94 10.59
C PRO A 520 -13.60 24.63 10.36
N VAL A 521 -13.29 25.61 11.19
CA VAL A 521 -11.98 26.31 11.23
C VAL A 521 -11.31 26.05 12.59
N TRP A 522 -10.47 25.01 12.65
CA TRP A 522 -9.83 24.59 13.90
C TRP A 522 -8.61 25.43 14.29
N ASN A 523 -7.77 25.81 13.33
CA ASN A 523 -6.50 26.53 13.57
C ASN A 523 -5.61 25.91 14.66
N GLN A 524 -5.45 24.59 14.67
CA GLN A 524 -4.64 23.89 15.68
C GLN A 524 -3.35 23.32 15.10
N GLU A 525 -2.31 23.35 15.91
CA GLU A 525 -0.96 22.98 15.52
C GLU A 525 -0.42 21.83 16.37
N PHE A 526 0.33 20.93 15.73
CA PHE A 526 0.91 19.74 16.34
C PHE A 526 2.36 19.57 15.91
N LEU A 527 3.20 19.12 16.85
CA LEU A 527 4.62 18.90 16.63
C LEU A 527 4.99 17.42 16.84
N PHE A 528 5.70 16.86 15.86
CA PHE A 528 6.08 15.46 15.77
C PHE A 528 7.59 15.32 15.54
N PRO A 529 8.40 15.01 16.56
CA PRO A 529 9.80 14.62 16.35
C PRO A 529 9.87 13.24 15.70
N LEU A 530 10.65 13.12 14.62
CA LEU A 530 10.76 11.91 13.80
C LEU A 530 12.20 11.42 13.73
N ARG A 531 12.41 10.16 14.08
CA ARG A 531 13.71 9.47 14.04
C ARG A 531 13.88 8.74 12.70
N VAL A 532 12.81 8.19 12.15
CA VAL A 532 12.79 7.51 10.84
C VAL A 532 11.64 8.06 9.98
N PRO A 533 11.73 9.32 9.51
CA PRO A 533 10.69 9.96 8.70
C PRO A 533 10.37 9.19 7.42
N ASP A 534 11.33 8.42 6.90
CA ASP A 534 11.22 7.54 5.75
C ASP A 534 10.15 6.43 5.91
N LEU A 535 9.84 6.03 7.15
CA LEU A 535 8.80 5.04 7.49
C LEU A 535 7.58 5.69 8.18
N ALA A 536 7.58 7.01 8.34
CA ALA A 536 6.51 7.74 8.99
C ALA A 536 5.39 8.09 7.99
N ILE A 537 4.15 7.87 8.41
CA ILE A 537 2.93 8.12 7.65
C ILE A 537 2.03 9.00 8.51
N LEU A 538 1.68 10.16 7.98
CA LEU A 538 0.70 11.06 8.56
C LEU A 538 -0.71 10.53 8.23
N ARG A 539 -1.42 10.05 9.25
CA ARG A 539 -2.80 9.60 9.14
C ARG A 539 -3.74 10.65 9.70
N LEU A 540 -4.65 11.09 8.85
CA LEU A 540 -5.71 12.05 9.15
C LEU A 540 -7.05 11.33 9.12
N GLU A 541 -7.88 11.55 10.13
CA GLU A 541 -9.24 10.99 10.18
C GLU A 541 -10.17 12.05 10.76
N VAL A 542 -11.16 12.49 9.99
CA VAL A 542 -12.19 13.41 10.44
C VAL A 542 -13.37 12.61 10.94
N ARG A 543 -13.92 13.06 12.06
CA ARG A 543 -15.12 12.48 12.66
C ARG A 543 -16.09 13.55 13.09
N ASP A 544 -17.35 13.16 13.11
CA ASP A 544 -18.38 13.87 13.84
C ASP A 544 -18.40 13.40 15.30
N TYR A 545 -18.65 14.29 16.25
CA TYR A 545 -18.69 13.96 17.66
C TYR A 545 -20.14 13.76 18.14
N ASP A 546 -20.47 12.53 18.52
CA ASP A 546 -21.81 12.18 18.97
C ASP A 546 -21.85 11.94 20.48
N LYS A 547 -22.64 12.75 21.22
CA LYS A 547 -22.78 12.58 22.67
C LYS A 547 -23.48 11.26 23.00
N GLY A 548 -22.72 10.30 23.53
CA GLY A 548 -23.24 9.04 24.04
C GLY A 548 -23.36 7.92 22.99
N GLU A 549 -22.98 8.21 21.74
CA GLU A 549 -22.89 7.23 20.65
C GLU A 549 -21.45 7.15 20.12
N LYS A 550 -21.25 6.39 19.06
CA LYS A 550 -19.92 6.24 18.44
C LYS A 550 -19.79 7.28 17.34
N ASP A 551 -18.85 8.21 17.54
CA ASP A 551 -18.43 9.22 16.56
C ASP A 551 -18.45 8.72 15.09
N ASP A 552 -19.28 9.37 14.29
CA ASP A 552 -19.41 9.08 12.87
C ASP A 552 -18.15 9.40 12.07
N PHE A 553 -17.93 8.63 11.01
CA PHE A 553 -16.76 8.79 10.15
C PHE A 553 -17.04 9.79 9.04
N ALA A 554 -16.25 10.87 8.97
CA ALA A 554 -16.43 11.95 8.00
C ALA A 554 -15.33 11.98 6.92
N GLY A 555 -14.31 11.12 7.01
CA GLY A 555 -13.29 10.97 5.98
C GLY A 555 -11.90 10.67 6.55
N GLN A 556 -11.00 10.21 5.69
CA GLN A 556 -9.59 10.01 6.06
C GLN A 556 -8.62 10.28 4.91
N SER A 557 -7.35 10.45 5.27
CA SER A 557 -6.23 10.46 4.33
C SER A 557 -5.00 9.89 5.02
N CYS A 558 -4.12 9.24 4.25
CA CYS A 558 -2.82 8.78 4.71
C CYS A 558 -1.76 9.30 3.75
N LEU A 559 -0.77 10.01 4.28
CA LEU A 559 0.26 10.68 3.50
C LEU A 559 1.64 10.25 4.01
N PRO A 560 2.56 9.82 3.13
CA PRO A 560 3.93 9.49 3.53
C PRO A 560 4.67 10.76 3.91
N VAL A 561 5.24 10.80 5.11
CA VAL A 561 5.82 12.04 5.66
C VAL A 561 7.01 12.52 4.83
N ARG A 562 7.85 11.60 4.35
CA ARG A 562 9.00 11.94 3.49
C ARG A 562 8.62 12.70 2.21
N GLU A 563 7.42 12.48 1.69
CA GLU A 563 6.94 13.09 0.44
C GLU A 563 6.08 14.34 0.67
N LEU A 564 5.80 14.71 1.92
CA LEU A 564 5.00 15.89 2.20
C LEU A 564 5.74 17.15 1.75
N LYS A 565 5.05 17.93 0.93
CA LYS A 565 5.52 19.24 0.50
C LYS A 565 5.27 20.27 1.60
N PRO A 566 6.23 21.14 1.94
CA PRO A 566 6.04 22.18 2.94
C PRO A 566 5.04 23.25 2.46
N GLY A 567 4.69 24.16 3.36
CA GLY A 567 3.76 25.26 3.07
C GLY A 567 2.30 24.88 3.29
N ILE A 568 1.37 25.69 2.77
CA ILE A 568 -0.08 25.50 2.91
C ILE A 568 -0.58 24.61 1.78
N ARG A 569 -1.10 23.43 2.11
CA ARG A 569 -1.52 22.38 1.16
C ARG A 569 -2.95 21.95 1.40
N THR A 570 -3.59 21.50 0.33
CA THR A 570 -4.89 20.84 0.40
C THR A 570 -4.72 19.34 0.53
N VAL A 571 -5.45 18.75 1.47
CA VAL A 571 -5.51 17.30 1.67
C VAL A 571 -6.92 16.81 1.35
N PRO A 572 -7.12 16.18 0.19
CA PRO A 572 -8.39 15.52 -0.13
C PRO A 572 -8.68 14.38 0.85
N LEU A 573 -9.97 14.22 1.17
CA LEU A 573 -10.46 13.14 2.03
C LEU A 573 -11.13 12.04 1.22
N TYR A 574 -11.13 10.86 1.80
CA TYR A 574 -11.61 9.63 1.19
C TYR A 574 -12.54 8.91 2.15
N ASP A 575 -13.41 8.08 1.58
CA ASP A 575 -14.30 7.20 2.34
C ASP A 575 -13.55 6.01 2.99
N ARG A 576 -14.29 4.99 3.44
CA ARG A 576 -13.69 3.80 4.07
C ARG A 576 -13.04 2.87 3.04
N ASP A 577 -13.55 2.86 1.82
CA ASP A 577 -13.18 1.95 0.73
C ASP A 577 -12.03 2.48 -0.12
N GLY A 578 -11.64 3.74 0.09
CA GLY A 578 -10.55 4.39 -0.64
C GLY A 578 -11.02 5.25 -1.80
N LYS A 579 -12.32 5.53 -1.92
CA LYS A 579 -12.84 6.44 -2.93
C LYS A 579 -12.66 7.88 -2.47
N LYS A 580 -12.05 8.72 -3.33
CA LYS A 580 -11.90 10.16 -3.11
C LYS A 580 -13.29 10.80 -3.04
N PHE A 581 -13.54 11.63 -2.04
CA PHE A 581 -14.72 12.49 -2.04
C PHE A 581 -14.60 13.57 -3.12
N ASN A 582 -15.71 14.04 -3.68
CA ASN A 582 -15.67 14.98 -4.80
C ASN A 582 -15.22 16.38 -4.35
N SER A 583 -15.70 16.81 -3.19
CA SER A 583 -15.51 18.19 -2.70
C SER A 583 -14.77 18.26 -1.37
N THR A 584 -14.89 17.20 -0.56
CA THR A 584 -14.44 17.17 0.84
C THR A 584 -12.91 17.13 0.99
N LYS A 585 -12.37 18.12 1.70
CA LYS A 585 -10.91 18.34 1.85
C LYS A 585 -10.55 19.15 3.10
N LEU A 586 -9.29 19.06 3.50
CA LEU A 586 -8.69 19.87 4.58
C LEU A 586 -7.66 20.84 4.01
N LEU A 587 -7.59 22.05 4.58
CA LEU A 587 -6.48 22.97 4.37
C LEU A 587 -5.51 22.88 5.55
N MET A 588 -4.26 22.57 5.26
CA MET A 588 -3.24 22.28 6.28
C MET A 588 -1.92 22.96 5.93
N ARG A 589 -1.06 23.16 6.92
CA ARG A 589 0.34 23.56 6.69
C ARG A 589 1.30 22.54 7.25
N PHE A 590 2.34 22.26 6.47
CA PHE A 590 3.43 21.37 6.82
C PHE A 590 4.74 22.15 6.87
N GLU A 591 5.51 21.98 7.95
CA GLU A 591 6.84 22.55 8.09
C GLU A 591 7.77 21.50 8.66
N PHE A 592 8.97 21.39 8.09
CA PHE A 592 10.03 20.53 8.60
C PHE A 592 11.06 21.42 9.30
N VAL A 593 11.27 21.16 10.59
CA VAL A 593 12.14 21.93 11.49
C VAL A 593 13.35 21.09 11.90
#